data_AF-A0A1C8ZU76-F1
#
_entry.id   AF-A0A1C8ZU76-F1
#
_cell.length_a   1.000
_cell.length_b   1.000
_cell.length_c   1.000
_cell.angle_alpha   90.00
_cell.angle_beta   90.00
_cell.angle_gamma   90.00
#
_symmetry.space_group_name_H-M   'P 1'
#
loop_
_entity.id
_entity.type
_entity.pdbx_description
1 polymer ?
#
loop_
_entity_poly.entity_id
_entity_poly.type
_entity_poly.pdbx_seq_one_letter_code
_entity_poly.pdbx_strand_id
1 'polypeptide(L)'
;MGFKKVIKEYNKKMKRKGLAGLDTAIILIAFIITASVLAYVAINMGLFVTQKAKSTIDKGEETASTALTLSGSVLYAVNYPSNSRSYWIYFTVSPSSGVSSVELSPATTAISFTASALGVAYSNIYKYTLLTVSPSEVNGVVYAAPQYLSLADQESSGGQTYVYYPNPYYALLALNYSLYQMVLSKQIKYSPLYITTTKSTSTQTWLTSDNVFQFTLNISGTLEIFYAYVNQTFAFTYPVAGDPLIGSAIAPAGSVIGVMILFGPDLGSHVFQYQTITIQISPNIGSPLTLSEYVYQPEGNVTVIG
;
A
#
# COMPACT_ATOMS: atom_id res chain seq x y z
N MET A 1 35.11 -95.15 23.56
CA MET A 1 34.83 -93.95 22.73
C MET A 1 35.52 -92.75 23.40
N GLY A 2 36.52 -92.12 22.77
CA GLY A 2 37.53 -91.31 23.48
C GLY A 2 37.10 -89.91 23.92
N PHE A 3 37.44 -89.54 25.16
CA PHE A 3 37.18 -88.24 25.83
C PHE A 3 37.62 -87.01 25.01
N LYS A 4 38.75 -87.10 24.27
CA LYS A 4 39.23 -86.05 23.36
C LYS A 4 38.25 -85.75 22.20
N LYS A 5 37.48 -86.75 21.76
CA LYS A 5 36.49 -86.60 20.68
C LYS A 5 35.27 -85.81 21.16
N VAL A 6 34.90 -85.98 22.43
CA VAL A 6 33.78 -85.28 23.09
C VAL A 6 34.11 -83.80 23.30
N ILE A 7 35.33 -83.47 23.77
CA ILE A 7 35.76 -82.07 23.96
C ILE A 7 35.84 -81.31 22.61
N LYS A 8 36.30 -81.98 21.54
CA LYS A 8 36.38 -81.39 20.19
C LYS A 8 34.99 -81.11 19.60
N GLU A 9 34.03 -82.02 19.81
CA GLU A 9 32.62 -81.84 19.45
C GLU A 9 31.96 -80.68 20.22
N TYR A 10 32.23 -80.57 21.52
CA TYR A 10 31.70 -79.50 22.38
C TYR A 10 32.23 -78.11 21.97
N ASN A 11 33.54 -77.98 21.75
CA ASN A 11 34.14 -76.73 21.27
C ASN A 11 33.67 -76.33 19.86
N LYS A 12 33.39 -77.30 18.98
CA LYS A 12 32.80 -77.06 17.66
C LYS A 12 31.36 -76.54 17.77
N LYS A 13 30.56 -77.06 18.72
CA LYS A 13 29.20 -76.56 19.01
C LYS A 13 29.23 -75.15 19.62
N MET A 14 30.14 -74.86 20.55
CA MET A 14 30.29 -73.52 21.14
C MET A 14 30.78 -72.48 20.13
N LYS A 15 31.75 -72.81 19.26
CA LYS A 15 32.17 -71.93 18.15
C LYS A 15 31.02 -71.59 17.20
N ARG A 16 30.18 -72.58 16.84
CA ARG A 16 29.00 -72.35 15.99
C ARG A 16 27.95 -71.47 16.67
N LYS A 17 27.76 -71.61 17.99
CA LYS A 17 26.85 -70.74 18.77
C LYS A 17 27.35 -69.29 18.86
N GLY A 18 28.65 -69.07 19.07
CA GLY A 18 29.25 -67.73 19.08
C GLY A 18 29.25 -67.05 17.70
N LEU A 19 29.42 -67.82 16.62
CA LEU A 19 29.33 -67.32 15.24
C LEU A 19 27.91 -66.87 14.89
N ALA A 20 26.88 -67.63 15.26
CA ALA A 20 25.48 -67.25 15.04
C ALA A 20 25.06 -65.99 15.83
N GLY A 21 25.64 -65.77 17.02
CA GLY A 21 25.43 -64.55 17.81
C GLY A 21 26.10 -63.31 17.18
N LEU A 22 27.26 -63.49 16.56
CA LEU A 22 27.95 -62.43 15.82
C LEU A 22 27.17 -62.04 14.55
N ASP A 23 26.67 -63.01 13.78
CA ASP A 23 25.90 -62.74 12.56
C ASP A 23 24.60 -61.98 12.87
N THR A 24 23.92 -62.35 13.95
CA THR A 24 22.71 -61.65 14.42
C THR A 24 23.00 -60.25 14.95
N ALA A 25 24.14 -60.03 15.61
CA ALA A 25 24.56 -58.69 16.05
C ALA A 25 24.88 -57.75 14.87
N ILE A 26 25.52 -58.26 13.81
CA ILE A 26 25.79 -57.48 12.59
C ILE A 26 24.47 -57.06 11.92
N ILE A 27 23.51 -57.98 11.81
CA ILE A 27 22.17 -57.68 11.26
C ILE A 27 21.45 -56.63 12.12
N LEU A 28 21.56 -56.73 13.45
CA LEU A 28 20.98 -55.76 14.38
C LEU A 28 21.55 -54.34 14.19
N ILE A 29 22.88 -54.21 14.06
CA ILE A 29 23.54 -52.92 13.80
C ILE A 29 23.06 -52.34 12.46
N ALA A 30 23.02 -53.16 11.40
CA ALA A 30 22.54 -52.72 10.10
C ALA A 30 21.08 -52.21 10.16
N PHE A 31 20.22 -52.91 10.90
CA PHE A 31 18.82 -52.51 11.09
C PHE A 31 18.68 -51.21 11.90
N ILE A 32 19.51 -51.02 12.94
CA ILE A 32 19.52 -49.79 13.72
C ILE A 32 20.00 -48.62 12.87
N ILE A 33 21.02 -48.81 12.02
CA ILE A 33 21.52 -47.76 11.12
C ILE A 33 20.44 -47.36 10.11
N THR A 34 19.79 -48.33 9.45
CA THR A 34 18.72 -48.03 8.49
C THR A 34 17.53 -47.34 9.16
N ALA A 35 17.14 -47.79 10.35
CA ALA A 35 16.09 -47.14 11.15
C ALA A 35 16.48 -45.70 11.54
N SER A 36 17.74 -45.46 11.92
CA SER A 36 18.24 -44.13 12.30
C SER A 36 18.25 -43.17 11.11
N VAL A 37 18.69 -43.64 9.94
CA VAL A 37 18.67 -42.83 8.71
C VAL A 37 17.24 -42.51 8.29
N LEU A 38 16.33 -43.50 8.35
CA LEU A 38 14.91 -43.28 8.06
C LEU A 38 14.29 -42.25 9.02
N ALA A 39 14.60 -42.35 10.32
CA ALA A 39 14.13 -41.41 11.33
C ALA A 39 14.66 -39.99 11.09
N TYR A 40 15.96 -39.85 10.76
CA TYR A 40 16.56 -38.56 10.43
C TYR A 40 15.88 -37.91 9.22
N VAL A 41 15.66 -38.68 8.15
CA VAL A 41 14.96 -38.19 6.95
C VAL A 41 13.52 -37.81 7.28
N ALA A 42 12.80 -38.65 8.03
CA ALA A 42 11.42 -38.40 8.42
C ALA A 42 11.28 -37.13 9.28
N ILE A 43 12.20 -36.90 10.23
CA ILE A 43 12.22 -35.70 11.06
C ILE A 43 12.49 -34.47 10.20
N ASN A 44 13.50 -34.48 9.33
CA ASN A 44 13.85 -33.32 8.51
C ASN A 44 12.76 -32.98 7.49
N MET A 45 12.19 -33.99 6.84
CA MET A 45 11.04 -33.80 5.97
C MET A 45 9.82 -33.31 6.76
N GLY A 46 9.60 -33.85 7.96
CA GLY A 46 8.56 -33.38 8.87
C GLY A 46 8.73 -31.91 9.25
N LEU A 47 9.94 -31.48 9.58
CA LEU A 47 10.27 -30.08 9.88
C LEU A 47 10.10 -29.16 8.67
N PHE A 48 10.50 -29.62 7.48
CA PHE A 48 10.27 -28.86 6.25
C PHE A 48 8.77 -28.67 5.97
N VAL A 49 7.98 -29.74 6.11
CA VAL A 49 6.52 -29.69 5.94
C VAL A 49 5.88 -28.76 6.96
N THR A 50 6.27 -28.80 8.23
CA THR A 50 5.70 -27.91 9.25
C THR A 50 6.08 -26.45 9.03
N GLN A 51 7.32 -26.15 8.64
CA GLN A 51 7.73 -24.79 8.26
C GLN A 51 6.96 -24.27 7.05
N LYS A 52 6.77 -25.11 6.03
CA LYS A 52 5.99 -24.76 4.84
C LYS A 52 4.51 -24.57 5.17
N ALA A 53 3.95 -25.43 6.01
CA ALA A 53 2.57 -25.30 6.51
C ALA A 53 2.39 -23.98 7.27
N LYS A 54 3.32 -23.66 8.19
CA LYS A 54 3.31 -22.38 8.92
C LYS A 54 3.31 -21.19 7.96
N SER A 55 4.26 -21.14 7.01
CA SER A 55 4.33 -20.05 6.04
C SER A 55 3.06 -19.92 5.18
N THR A 56 2.40 -21.04 4.88
CA THR A 56 1.16 -21.04 4.09
C THR A 56 -0.02 -20.54 4.93
N ILE A 57 -0.08 -20.92 6.21
CA ILE A 57 -1.08 -20.44 7.17
C ILE A 57 -0.92 -18.93 7.36
N ASP A 58 0.29 -18.44 7.63
CA ASP A 58 0.58 -17.02 7.84
C ASP A 58 0.15 -16.19 6.61
N LYS A 59 0.50 -16.62 5.40
CA LYS A 59 0.09 -15.94 4.15
C LYS A 59 -1.42 -16.02 3.90
N GLY A 60 -2.04 -17.15 4.26
CA GLY A 60 -3.48 -17.34 4.15
C GLY A 60 -4.24 -16.37 5.07
N GLU A 61 -3.77 -16.22 6.30
CA GLU A 61 -4.27 -15.23 7.27
C GLU A 61 -4.10 -13.80 6.75
N GLU A 62 -2.91 -13.46 6.24
CA GLU A 62 -2.61 -12.15 5.68
C GLU A 62 -3.51 -11.81 4.48
N THR A 63 -3.79 -12.80 3.62
CA THR A 63 -4.63 -12.62 2.41
C THR A 63 -6.12 -12.56 2.73
N ALA A 64 -6.58 -13.32 3.74
CA ALA A 64 -7.99 -13.34 4.14
C ALA A 64 -8.36 -12.07 4.93
N SER A 65 -7.42 -11.54 5.72
CA SER A 65 -7.64 -10.35 6.52
C SER A 65 -7.76 -9.11 5.65
N THR A 66 -8.62 -8.17 6.05
CA THR A 66 -8.72 -6.88 5.35
C THR A 66 -7.44 -6.08 5.59
N ALA A 67 -6.76 -5.69 4.51
CA ALA A 67 -5.48 -4.99 4.63
C ALA A 67 -5.63 -3.58 5.21
N LEU A 68 -6.69 -2.88 4.82
CA LEU A 68 -6.90 -1.46 5.12
C LEU A 68 -8.26 -1.20 5.75
N THR A 69 -8.33 -0.19 6.60
CA THR A 69 -9.56 0.34 7.19
C THR A 69 -9.68 1.83 6.91
N LEU A 70 -10.92 2.33 6.81
CA LEU A 70 -11.18 3.76 6.73
C LEU A 70 -10.80 4.43 8.07
N SER A 71 -10.00 5.48 8.01
CA SER A 71 -9.46 6.19 9.16
C SER A 71 -9.84 7.67 9.09
N GLY A 72 -11.14 7.98 9.19
CA GLY A 72 -11.67 9.35 9.10
C GLY A 72 -12.95 9.44 8.27
N SER A 73 -13.32 10.67 7.91
CA SER A 73 -14.50 10.96 7.08
C SER A 73 -14.15 11.02 5.60
N VAL A 74 -15.11 10.65 4.74
CA VAL A 74 -15.02 10.85 3.30
C VAL A 74 -15.49 12.26 2.98
N LEU A 75 -14.62 13.07 2.40
CA LEU A 75 -14.90 14.43 1.96
C LEU A 75 -14.98 14.48 0.44
N TYR A 76 -15.84 15.35 -0.08
CA TYR A 76 -16.10 15.50 -1.51
C TYR A 76 -16.37 16.96 -1.85
N ALA A 77 -15.95 17.37 -3.05
CA ALA A 77 -16.22 18.72 -3.55
C ALA A 77 -16.81 18.74 -4.95
N VAL A 78 -17.70 19.72 -5.13
CA VAL A 78 -18.37 20.08 -6.38
C VAL A 78 -18.19 21.56 -6.68
N ASN A 79 -18.51 21.95 -7.91
CA ASN A 79 -18.78 23.33 -8.24
C ASN A 79 -20.09 23.79 -7.59
N TYR A 80 -20.06 24.25 -6.34
CA TYR A 80 -21.20 24.92 -5.71
C TYR A 80 -21.20 26.43 -6.05
N PRO A 81 -22.35 27.08 -6.28
CA PRO A 81 -23.73 26.54 -6.22
C PRO A 81 -24.26 25.93 -7.52
N SER A 82 -23.49 25.96 -8.62
CA SER A 82 -24.02 25.52 -9.92
C SER A 82 -24.25 24.00 -10.02
N ASN A 83 -23.62 23.23 -9.12
CA ASN A 83 -23.63 21.78 -9.02
C ASN A 83 -23.52 21.09 -10.38
N SER A 84 -22.62 21.58 -11.25
CA SER A 84 -22.47 21.07 -12.60
C SER A 84 -21.24 20.17 -12.78
N ARG A 85 -20.32 20.15 -11.82
CA ARG A 85 -19.04 19.43 -11.89
C ARG A 85 -18.62 18.88 -10.53
N SER A 86 -18.01 17.70 -10.54
CA SER A 86 -17.31 17.09 -9.39
C SER A 86 -15.82 17.38 -9.48
N TYR A 87 -15.20 17.83 -8.40
CA TYR A 87 -13.78 18.17 -8.38
C TYR A 87 -12.91 17.05 -7.85
N TRP A 88 -13.18 16.61 -6.62
CA TRP A 88 -12.35 15.62 -5.95
C TRP A 88 -13.08 14.93 -4.81
N ILE A 89 -12.57 13.76 -4.43
CA ILE A 89 -12.91 13.05 -3.20
C ILE A 89 -11.62 12.87 -2.40
N TYR A 90 -11.69 13.06 -1.09
CA TYR A 90 -10.58 12.86 -0.17
C TYR A 90 -11.04 12.02 1.02
N PHE A 91 -10.22 11.06 1.42
CA PHE A 91 -10.42 10.25 2.61
C PHE A 91 -9.09 9.68 3.07
N THR A 92 -9.04 9.15 4.28
CA THR A 92 -7.84 8.59 4.90
C THR A 92 -8.03 7.12 5.22
N VAL A 93 -6.99 6.33 5.04
CA VAL A 93 -6.98 4.90 5.34
C VAL A 93 -5.79 4.55 6.22
N SER A 94 -5.93 3.49 7.00
CA SER A 94 -4.86 2.94 7.83
C SER A 94 -4.79 1.43 7.64
N PRO A 95 -3.60 0.81 7.74
CA PRO A 95 -3.50 -0.63 7.90
C PRO A 95 -4.43 -1.11 9.02
N SER A 96 -5.19 -2.17 8.75
CA SER A 96 -6.14 -2.73 9.72
C SER A 96 -5.42 -3.21 10.98
N SER A 97 -6.15 -3.30 12.09
CA SER A 97 -5.62 -3.89 13.32
C SER A 97 -5.13 -5.32 13.07
N GLY A 98 -3.90 -5.64 13.52
CA GLY A 98 -3.26 -6.93 13.31
C GLY A 98 -2.44 -7.05 12.01
N VAL A 99 -2.55 -6.09 11.09
CA VAL A 99 -1.71 -6.03 9.88
C VAL A 99 -0.44 -5.24 10.18
N SER A 100 0.72 -5.85 9.97
CA SER A 100 2.02 -5.22 10.24
C SER A 100 2.34 -4.08 9.28
N SER A 101 1.99 -4.25 8.00
CA SER A 101 2.18 -3.24 6.96
C SER A 101 1.39 -3.57 5.69
N VAL A 102 1.12 -2.57 4.86
CA VAL A 102 0.48 -2.72 3.54
C VAL A 102 1.31 -2.02 2.47
N GLU A 103 1.59 -2.71 1.37
CA GLU A 103 2.23 -2.13 0.20
C GLU A 103 1.21 -1.34 -0.63
N LEU A 104 1.42 -0.03 -0.77
CA LEU A 104 0.53 0.90 -1.45
C LEU A 104 1.16 1.49 -2.72
N SER A 105 2.15 0.85 -3.34
CA SER A 105 2.66 1.28 -4.64
C SER A 105 1.57 1.24 -5.74
N PRO A 106 1.49 2.25 -6.63
CA PRO A 106 0.60 2.22 -7.80
C PRO A 106 0.84 1.03 -8.75
N ALA A 107 1.99 0.35 -8.62
CA ALA A 107 2.31 -0.84 -9.41
C ALA A 107 1.65 -2.12 -8.89
N THR A 108 1.28 -2.17 -7.61
CA THR A 108 0.81 -3.38 -6.91
C THR A 108 -0.58 -3.21 -6.29
N THR A 109 -0.99 -1.97 -6.04
CA THR A 109 -2.31 -1.62 -5.53
C THR A 109 -3.15 -0.96 -6.62
N ALA A 110 -4.45 -1.21 -6.63
CA ALA A 110 -5.40 -0.55 -7.51
C ALA A 110 -6.47 0.19 -6.69
N ILE A 111 -6.89 1.37 -7.18
CA ILE A 111 -8.04 2.11 -6.66
C ILE A 111 -9.07 2.21 -7.78
N SER A 112 -10.30 1.78 -7.53
CA SER A 112 -11.40 1.85 -8.50
C SER A 112 -12.55 2.69 -7.94
N PHE A 113 -13.24 3.40 -8.83
CA PHE A 113 -14.35 4.28 -8.50
C PHE A 113 -15.59 3.87 -9.30
N THR A 114 -16.75 3.80 -8.65
CA THR A 114 -18.03 3.48 -9.29
C THR A 114 -19.12 4.39 -8.75
N ALA A 115 -19.92 4.94 -9.65
CA ALA A 115 -21.14 5.68 -9.38
C ALA A 115 -22.28 5.01 -10.16
N SER A 116 -22.88 3.99 -9.52
CA SER A 116 -23.78 3.04 -10.18
C SER A 116 -25.03 3.69 -10.78
N ALA A 117 -25.57 4.72 -10.12
CA ALA A 117 -26.78 5.40 -10.59
C ALA A 117 -26.54 6.17 -11.91
N LEU A 118 -25.31 6.60 -12.17
CA LEU A 118 -24.91 7.27 -13.42
C LEU A 118 -24.32 6.32 -14.46
N GLY A 119 -24.20 5.02 -14.17
CA GLY A 119 -23.55 4.05 -15.06
C GLY A 119 -22.05 4.30 -15.24
N VAL A 120 -21.44 4.98 -14.27
CA VAL A 120 -20.04 5.42 -14.35
C VAL A 120 -19.17 4.46 -13.54
N ALA A 121 -18.18 3.84 -14.19
CA ALA A 121 -17.23 2.95 -13.54
C ALA A 121 -15.83 3.15 -14.12
N TYR A 122 -14.87 3.46 -13.26
CA TYR A 122 -13.47 3.62 -13.60
C TYR A 122 -12.63 2.62 -12.82
N SER A 123 -11.99 1.71 -13.55
CA SER A 123 -11.08 0.73 -12.98
C SER A 123 -9.66 1.29 -12.89
N ASN A 124 -9.01 1.02 -11.76
CA ASN A 124 -7.61 1.37 -11.49
C ASN A 124 -7.23 2.81 -11.90
N ILE A 125 -7.84 3.77 -11.23
CA ILE A 125 -7.49 5.19 -11.31
C ILE A 125 -6.26 5.55 -10.47
N TYR A 126 -5.68 4.63 -9.71
CA TYR A 126 -4.48 4.90 -8.93
C TYR A 126 -3.26 5.02 -9.85
N LYS A 127 -2.59 6.18 -9.84
CA LYS A 127 -1.48 6.48 -10.75
C LYS A 127 -0.24 7.03 -10.09
N TYR A 128 -0.38 7.78 -8.99
CA TYR A 128 0.74 8.51 -8.39
C TYR A 128 0.77 8.31 -6.88
N THR A 129 1.95 8.39 -6.29
CA THR A 129 2.12 8.28 -4.84
C THR A 129 3.19 9.26 -4.37
N LEU A 130 2.95 9.89 -3.22
CA LEU A 130 3.92 10.72 -2.51
C LEU A 130 4.56 9.98 -1.33
N LEU A 131 4.19 8.71 -1.10
CA LEU A 131 4.79 7.87 -0.05
C LEU A 131 6.30 7.67 -0.29
N THR A 132 6.70 7.59 -1.56
CA THR A 132 8.10 7.41 -1.95
C THR A 132 8.88 8.70 -2.13
N VAL A 133 8.24 9.87 -1.97
CA VAL A 133 8.88 11.16 -2.21
C VAL A 133 9.56 11.63 -0.94
N SER A 134 10.87 11.90 -1.01
CA SER A 134 11.60 12.43 0.14
C SER A 134 11.16 13.88 0.42
N PRO A 135 10.94 14.28 1.69
CA PRO A 135 10.60 15.67 2.03
C PRO A 135 11.62 16.69 1.54
N SER A 136 12.89 16.31 1.44
CA SER A 136 13.94 17.17 0.86
C SER A 136 13.72 17.51 -0.61
N GLU A 137 12.98 16.69 -1.37
CA GLU A 137 12.69 16.92 -2.79
C GLU A 137 11.59 17.97 -2.99
N VAL A 138 10.70 18.12 -2.01
CA VAL A 138 9.51 18.99 -2.08
C VAL A 138 9.57 20.18 -1.13
N ASN A 139 10.65 20.31 -0.36
CA ASN A 139 10.84 21.44 0.54
C ASN A 139 11.40 22.66 -0.21
N GLY A 140 10.77 23.83 -0.03
CA GLY A 140 11.26 25.09 -0.57
C GLY A 140 11.08 25.24 -2.09
N VAL A 141 10.24 24.43 -2.72
CA VAL A 141 10.09 24.39 -4.19
C VAL A 141 8.90 25.19 -4.71
N VAL A 142 7.90 25.44 -3.86
CA VAL A 142 6.72 26.26 -4.19
C VAL A 142 6.84 27.60 -3.50
N TYR A 143 6.82 28.68 -4.29
CA TYR A 143 6.76 30.04 -3.79
C TYR A 143 5.31 30.52 -3.73
N ALA A 144 4.90 31.00 -2.57
CA ALA A 144 3.63 31.68 -2.37
C ALA A 144 3.90 32.89 -1.47
N ALA A 145 3.63 34.09 -1.98
CA ALA A 145 4.15 35.31 -1.39
C ALA A 145 3.77 35.40 0.11
N PRO A 146 4.73 35.72 1.00
CA PRO A 146 6.10 36.17 0.75
C PRO A 146 7.19 35.08 0.86
N GLN A 147 6.85 33.78 0.92
CA GLN A 147 7.81 32.74 1.31
C GLN A 147 7.75 31.48 0.44
N TYR A 148 8.82 30.70 0.49
CA TYR A 148 8.79 29.33 0.01
C TYR A 148 8.15 28.41 1.05
N LEU A 149 7.35 27.45 0.59
CA LEU A 149 6.61 26.54 1.47
C LEU A 149 7.43 25.29 1.80
N SER A 150 7.36 24.87 3.06
CA SER A 150 7.70 23.49 3.46
C SER A 150 6.46 22.64 3.23
N LEU A 151 6.47 21.81 2.17
CA LEU A 151 5.29 21.05 1.76
C LEU A 151 5.07 19.77 2.57
N ALA A 152 6.16 19.19 3.09
CA ALA A 152 6.14 17.99 3.91
C ALA A 152 6.98 18.22 5.16
N ASP A 153 6.48 17.75 6.30
CA ASP A 153 7.16 17.84 7.58
C ASP A 153 7.78 16.50 7.96
N GLN A 154 8.78 16.56 8.84
CA GLN A 154 9.50 15.40 9.36
C GLN A 154 9.59 15.45 10.88
N GLU A 155 9.28 14.35 11.54
CA GLU A 155 9.43 14.19 12.98
C GLU A 155 10.23 12.92 13.29
N SER A 156 11.34 13.05 14.02
CA SER A 156 12.13 11.90 14.45
C SER A 156 11.78 11.53 15.89
N SER A 157 11.26 10.31 16.09
CA SER A 157 10.92 9.77 17.41
C SER A 157 11.29 8.30 17.51
N GLY A 158 11.96 7.90 18.59
CA GLY A 158 12.35 6.51 18.83
C GLY A 158 13.31 5.90 17.79
N GLY A 159 14.09 6.73 17.08
CA GLY A 159 15.01 6.28 16.02
C GLY A 159 14.37 6.13 14.64
N GLN A 160 13.06 6.37 14.53
CA GLN A 160 12.32 6.40 13.26
C GLN A 160 12.06 7.86 12.85
N THR A 161 12.07 8.14 11.54
CA THR A 161 11.72 9.46 11.00
C THR A 161 10.38 9.37 10.29
N TYR A 162 9.37 10.00 10.88
CA TYR A 162 8.03 10.08 10.35
C TYR A 162 7.92 11.23 9.35
N VAL A 163 7.27 10.97 8.22
CA VAL A 163 6.94 11.98 7.22
C VAL A 163 5.44 12.19 7.18
N TYR A 164 5.00 13.43 7.04
CA TYR A 164 3.60 13.73 6.82
C TYR A 164 3.41 15.04 6.04
N TYR A 165 2.27 15.14 5.36
CA TYR A 165 1.80 16.38 4.76
C TYR A 165 0.79 17.04 5.70
N PRO A 166 0.96 18.32 6.09
CA PRO A 166 0.09 18.97 7.07
C PRO A 166 -1.38 19.03 6.67
N ASN A 167 -1.67 19.09 5.37
CA ASN A 167 -3.01 19.04 4.83
C ASN A 167 -3.01 18.49 3.38
N PRO A 168 -4.17 18.10 2.82
CA PRO A 168 -4.28 17.61 1.44
C PRO A 168 -3.84 18.61 0.37
N TYR A 169 -3.97 19.91 0.62
CA TYR A 169 -3.57 20.94 -0.34
C TYR A 169 -2.05 21.07 -0.45
N TYR A 170 -1.31 20.88 0.64
CA TYR A 170 0.16 20.80 0.63
C TYR A 170 0.62 19.57 -0.13
N ALA A 171 -0.08 18.43 0.06
CA ALA A 171 0.15 17.23 -0.74
C ALA A 171 -0.15 17.46 -2.24
N LEU A 172 -1.22 18.18 -2.59
CA LEU A 172 -1.51 18.55 -3.97
C LEU A 172 -0.42 19.43 -4.60
N LEU A 173 0.09 20.41 -3.85
CA LEU A 173 1.18 21.27 -4.31
C LEU A 173 2.47 20.46 -4.53
N ALA A 174 2.77 19.53 -3.63
CA ALA A 174 3.92 18.63 -3.77
C ALA A 174 3.76 17.70 -4.98
N LEU A 175 2.57 17.13 -5.17
CA LEU A 175 2.25 16.32 -6.35
C LEU A 175 2.43 17.12 -7.64
N ASN A 176 1.94 18.35 -7.71
CA ASN A 176 2.10 19.21 -8.87
C ASN A 176 3.59 19.41 -9.23
N TYR A 177 4.44 19.63 -8.22
CA TYR A 177 5.88 19.72 -8.42
C TYR A 177 6.50 18.39 -8.87
N SER A 178 6.19 17.28 -8.20
CA SER A 178 6.71 15.95 -8.57
C SER A 178 6.33 15.56 -10.00
N LEU A 179 5.08 15.81 -10.41
CA LEU A 179 4.62 15.58 -11.78
C LEU A 179 5.37 16.45 -12.80
N TYR A 180 5.65 17.71 -12.46
CA TYR A 180 6.48 18.58 -13.30
C TYR A 180 7.89 18.01 -13.48
N GLN A 181 8.51 17.46 -12.43
CA GLN A 181 9.81 16.79 -12.53
C GLN A 181 9.74 15.52 -13.40
N MET A 182 8.63 14.77 -13.34
CA MET A 182 8.41 13.62 -14.23
C MET A 182 8.28 14.03 -15.71
N VAL A 183 7.70 15.20 -15.99
CA VAL A 183 7.66 15.77 -17.35
C VAL A 183 9.07 16.16 -17.81
N LEU A 184 9.83 16.86 -16.97
CA LEU A 184 11.21 17.28 -17.29
C LEU A 184 12.15 16.09 -17.55
N SER A 185 11.99 15.01 -16.78
CA SER A 185 12.72 13.76 -16.94
C SER A 185 12.18 12.85 -18.07
N LYS A 186 11.14 13.30 -18.79
CA LYS A 186 10.50 12.59 -19.91
C LYS A 186 9.85 11.25 -19.52
N GLN A 187 9.53 11.05 -18.25
CA GLN A 187 8.77 9.87 -17.80
C GLN A 187 7.29 9.95 -18.24
N ILE A 188 6.73 11.16 -18.26
CA ILE A 188 5.39 11.44 -18.77
C ILE A 188 5.44 12.59 -19.77
N LYS A 189 4.52 12.59 -20.75
CA LYS A 189 4.47 13.61 -21.81
C LYS A 189 3.83 14.92 -21.34
N TYR A 190 2.73 14.82 -20.59
CA TYR A 190 1.96 15.95 -20.07
C TYR A 190 1.59 15.67 -18.61
N SER A 191 1.56 16.73 -17.79
CA SER A 191 1.12 16.60 -16.41
C SER A 191 -0.42 16.46 -16.36
N PRO A 192 -0.98 15.51 -15.60
CA PRO A 192 -2.43 15.42 -15.41
C PRO A 192 -2.98 16.49 -14.46
N LEU A 193 -2.11 17.18 -13.72
CA LEU A 193 -2.43 18.24 -12.76
C LEU A 193 -1.52 19.45 -13.01
N TYR A 194 -2.11 20.64 -13.00
CA TYR A 194 -1.37 21.89 -13.04
C TYR A 194 -1.94 22.88 -12.02
N ILE A 195 -1.09 23.41 -11.15
CA ILE A 195 -1.50 24.38 -10.12
C ILE A 195 -0.72 25.68 -10.27
N THR A 196 -1.43 26.81 -10.17
CA THR A 196 -0.88 28.17 -10.24
C THR A 196 -1.61 29.11 -9.28
N THR A 197 -0.93 30.15 -8.82
CA THR A 197 -1.52 31.23 -7.98
C THR A 197 -2.24 32.29 -8.81
N THR A 198 -2.00 32.33 -10.12
CA THR A 198 -2.66 33.26 -11.05
C THR A 198 -3.64 32.51 -11.94
N LYS A 199 -4.87 33.02 -12.05
CA LYS A 199 -5.86 32.46 -12.96
C LYS A 199 -5.38 32.66 -14.40
N SER A 200 -4.92 31.58 -15.04
CA SER A 200 -4.46 31.65 -16.41
C SER A 200 -5.64 31.60 -17.38
N THR A 201 -5.76 32.63 -18.24
CA THR A 201 -6.72 32.67 -19.37
C THR A 201 -6.07 32.23 -20.69
N SER A 202 -4.75 32.05 -20.73
CA SER A 202 -3.98 31.53 -21.87
C SER A 202 -3.16 30.32 -21.40
N THR A 203 -3.78 29.15 -21.40
CA THR A 203 -3.14 27.93 -20.88
C THR A 203 -2.24 27.28 -21.94
N GLN A 204 -1.25 26.53 -21.46
CA GLN A 204 -0.41 25.67 -22.31
C GLN A 204 -1.30 24.83 -23.23
N THR A 205 -0.87 24.58 -24.47
CA THR A 205 -1.69 23.94 -25.52
C THR A 205 -2.23 22.55 -25.17
N TRP A 206 -1.72 21.91 -24.11
CA TRP A 206 -2.13 20.59 -23.63
C TRP A 206 -3.12 20.62 -22.45
N LEU A 207 -3.44 21.80 -21.89
CA LEU A 207 -4.38 21.95 -20.76
C LEU A 207 -5.81 22.15 -21.25
N THR A 208 -6.69 21.18 -20.98
CA THR A 208 -8.13 21.32 -21.17
C THR A 208 -8.71 21.99 -19.91
N SER A 209 -9.20 23.22 -20.03
CA SER A 209 -9.69 24.02 -18.88
C SER A 209 -11.08 23.58 -18.37
N ASP A 210 -11.37 22.29 -18.45
CA ASP A 210 -12.71 21.73 -18.27
C ASP A 210 -12.99 21.23 -16.86
N ASN A 211 -11.98 20.98 -16.01
CA ASN A 211 -12.23 20.79 -14.59
C ASN A 211 -11.19 21.54 -13.75
N VAL A 212 -11.58 22.72 -13.29
CA VAL A 212 -10.73 23.64 -12.55
C VAL A 212 -11.41 23.94 -11.22
N PHE A 213 -10.70 23.72 -10.13
CA PHE A 213 -11.15 24.12 -8.79
C PHE A 213 -10.13 25.06 -8.15
N GLN A 214 -10.60 25.85 -7.21
CA GLN A 214 -9.75 26.72 -6.42
C GLN A 214 -9.68 26.24 -4.98
N PHE A 215 -8.53 26.46 -4.34
CA PHE A 215 -8.39 26.27 -2.91
C PHE A 215 -7.55 27.40 -2.33
N THR A 216 -7.72 27.65 -1.04
CA THR A 216 -7.05 28.74 -0.34
C THR A 216 -6.18 28.18 0.76
N LEU A 217 -4.96 28.70 0.88
CA LEU A 217 -4.06 28.39 1.98
C LEU A 217 -3.76 29.67 2.75
N ASN A 218 -3.73 29.55 4.08
CA ASN A 218 -3.23 30.62 4.94
C ASN A 218 -1.71 30.47 5.09
N ILE A 219 -0.97 31.41 4.52
CA ILE A 219 0.49 31.39 4.46
C ILE A 219 0.99 32.60 5.22
N SER A 220 1.52 32.36 6.42
CA SER A 220 2.04 33.41 7.31
C SER A 220 1.04 34.56 7.56
N GLY A 221 -0.26 34.23 7.68
CA GLY A 221 -1.34 35.19 7.92
C GLY A 221 -1.97 35.78 6.65
N THR A 222 -1.46 35.44 5.46
CA THR A 222 -2.03 35.89 4.17
C THR A 222 -2.77 34.74 3.50
N LEU A 223 -4.02 34.98 3.07
CA LEU A 223 -4.78 34.02 2.30
C LEU A 223 -4.36 34.06 0.83
N GLU A 224 -3.71 32.98 0.39
CA GLU A 224 -3.29 32.79 -1.00
C GLU A 224 -4.23 31.83 -1.72
N ILE A 225 -4.62 32.19 -2.94
CA ILE A 225 -5.56 31.40 -3.77
C ILE A 225 -4.77 30.64 -4.82
N PHE A 226 -5.03 29.34 -4.90
CA PHE A 226 -4.49 28.45 -5.92
C PHE A 226 -5.59 27.96 -6.84
N TYR A 227 -5.28 27.88 -8.14
CA TYR A 227 -6.13 27.33 -9.17
C TYR A 227 -5.54 26.00 -9.64
N ALA A 228 -6.28 24.92 -9.46
CA ALA A 228 -5.90 23.57 -9.84
C ALA A 228 -6.66 23.14 -11.09
N TYR A 229 -5.92 22.83 -12.14
CA TYR A 229 -6.42 22.36 -13.43
C TYR A 229 -6.16 20.84 -13.52
N VAL A 230 -7.23 20.06 -13.59
CA VAL A 230 -7.17 18.59 -13.66
C VAL A 230 -7.53 18.14 -15.08
N ASN A 231 -6.56 17.56 -15.79
CA ASN A 231 -6.75 17.12 -17.18
C ASN A 231 -7.16 15.64 -17.30
N GLN A 232 -6.89 14.83 -16.29
CA GLN A 232 -7.19 13.40 -16.29
C GLN A 232 -7.72 12.99 -14.92
N THR A 233 -8.61 12.01 -14.89
CA THR A 233 -9.04 11.40 -13.63
C THR A 233 -7.95 10.48 -13.11
N PHE A 234 -7.52 10.71 -11.87
CA PHE A 234 -6.58 9.83 -11.20
C PHE A 234 -6.73 9.93 -9.67
N ALA A 235 -6.23 8.92 -8.99
CA ALA A 235 -6.05 8.90 -7.55
C ALA A 235 -4.55 8.94 -7.21
N PHE A 236 -4.23 9.57 -6.10
CA PHE A 236 -2.91 9.52 -5.50
C PHE A 236 -2.97 9.34 -3.99
N THR A 237 -1.89 8.85 -3.42
CA THR A 237 -1.74 8.70 -1.97
C THR A 237 -0.58 9.51 -1.42
N TYR A 238 -0.65 9.87 -0.14
CA TYR A 238 0.39 10.60 0.55
C TYR A 238 0.34 10.31 2.06
N PRO A 239 1.46 10.45 2.78
CA PRO A 239 1.50 10.21 4.22
C PRO A 239 0.81 11.35 4.98
N VAL A 240 -0.10 11.01 5.91
CA VAL A 240 -0.82 11.96 6.77
C VAL A 240 -0.30 11.91 8.20
N ALA A 241 0.01 10.72 8.72
CA ALA A 241 0.62 10.56 10.04
C ALA A 241 1.31 9.19 10.16
N GLY A 242 2.33 9.09 11.00
CA GLY A 242 2.87 7.81 11.44
C GLY A 242 3.56 6.96 10.36
N ASP A 243 3.95 7.53 9.21
CA ASP A 243 4.71 6.84 8.16
C ASP A 243 6.23 6.99 8.38
N PRO A 244 6.94 5.94 8.86
CA PRO A 244 8.31 6.01 9.35
C PRO A 244 9.40 5.75 8.28
N LEU A 245 9.01 5.40 7.05
CA LEU A 245 9.95 4.95 6.02
C LEU A 245 9.97 5.92 4.83
N ILE A 246 10.92 6.85 4.88
CA ILE A 246 11.21 7.76 3.76
C ILE A 246 11.50 6.94 2.50
N GLY A 247 10.77 7.21 1.42
CA GLY A 247 11.04 6.59 0.12
C GLY A 247 10.39 5.22 -0.08
N SER A 248 9.57 4.75 0.86
CA SER A 248 8.87 3.47 0.77
C SER A 248 7.38 3.69 0.49
N ALA A 249 6.79 2.85 -0.35
CA ALA A 249 5.33 2.80 -0.52
C ALA A 249 4.65 1.84 0.48
N ILE A 250 5.39 1.34 1.47
CA ILE A 250 4.91 0.44 2.52
C ILE A 250 4.39 1.27 3.69
N ALA A 251 3.08 1.21 3.93
CA ALA A 251 2.42 1.82 5.08
C ALA A 251 2.44 0.84 6.27
N PRO A 252 3.18 1.11 7.36
CA PRO A 252 3.22 0.23 8.53
C PRO A 252 2.03 0.42 9.47
N ALA A 253 1.84 -0.53 10.38
CA ALA A 253 0.84 -0.47 11.43
C ALA A 253 0.88 0.86 12.18
N GLY A 254 -0.29 1.49 12.36
CA GLY A 254 -0.42 2.79 13.04
C GLY A 254 -0.20 4.01 12.14
N SER A 255 0.19 3.83 10.86
CA SER A 255 0.23 4.92 9.89
C SER A 255 -1.16 5.30 9.38
N VAL A 256 -1.29 6.54 8.92
CA VAL A 256 -2.47 7.10 8.25
C VAL A 256 -2.05 7.61 6.89
N ILE A 257 -2.73 7.12 5.86
CA ILE A 257 -2.46 7.43 4.46
C ILE A 257 -3.65 8.19 3.89
N GLY A 258 -3.38 9.39 3.36
CA GLY A 258 -4.35 10.17 2.62
C GLY A 258 -4.54 9.60 1.23
N VAL A 259 -5.79 9.43 0.81
CA VAL A 259 -6.18 9.07 -0.55
C VAL A 259 -6.99 10.21 -1.11
N MET A 260 -6.56 10.72 -2.26
CA MET A 260 -7.29 11.77 -2.96
C MET A 260 -7.54 11.36 -4.41
N ILE A 261 -8.80 11.43 -4.83
CA ILE A 261 -9.26 11.19 -6.19
C ILE A 261 -9.55 12.55 -6.80
N LEU A 262 -8.86 12.87 -7.89
CA LEU A 262 -9.09 14.06 -8.70
C LEU A 262 -9.87 13.66 -9.95
N PHE A 263 -10.92 14.40 -10.28
CA PHE A 263 -11.73 14.15 -11.45
C PHE A 263 -11.28 15.02 -12.62
N GLY A 264 -10.90 14.39 -13.73
CA GLY A 264 -10.63 15.09 -14.99
C GLY A 264 -11.91 15.51 -15.71
N PRO A 265 -11.82 16.06 -16.94
CA PRO A 265 -12.97 16.54 -17.71
C PRO A 265 -14.03 15.48 -17.97
N ASP A 266 -13.61 14.25 -18.31
CA ASP A 266 -14.51 13.16 -18.67
C ASP A 266 -15.42 12.80 -17.48
N LEU A 267 -14.81 12.47 -16.35
CA LEU A 267 -15.54 12.01 -15.16
C LEU A 267 -16.10 13.17 -14.32
N GLY A 268 -15.39 14.30 -14.29
CA GLY A 268 -15.74 15.47 -13.51
C GLY A 268 -16.93 16.25 -14.05
N SER A 269 -17.34 15.99 -15.29
CA SER A 269 -18.61 16.48 -15.86
C SER A 269 -19.85 15.90 -15.17
N HIS A 270 -19.70 14.76 -14.50
CA HIS A 270 -20.76 14.16 -13.68
C HIS A 270 -20.78 14.77 -12.28
N VAL A 271 -21.96 14.81 -11.68
CA VAL A 271 -22.19 15.30 -10.32
C VAL A 271 -22.60 14.10 -9.47
N PHE A 272 -21.76 13.73 -8.52
CA PHE A 272 -21.95 12.51 -7.72
C PHE A 272 -22.89 12.70 -6.53
N GLN A 273 -23.72 13.75 -6.52
CA GLN A 273 -24.68 14.03 -5.44
C GLN A 273 -25.91 13.14 -5.53
N TYR A 274 -26.55 12.91 -4.38
CA TYR A 274 -27.78 12.14 -4.20
C TYR A 274 -27.71 10.70 -4.69
N GLN A 275 -26.52 10.11 -4.62
CA GLN A 275 -26.29 8.71 -4.98
C GLN A 275 -25.20 8.09 -4.10
N THR A 276 -25.17 6.76 -4.09
CA THR A 276 -24.06 6.01 -3.50
C THR A 276 -22.91 5.94 -4.48
N ILE A 277 -21.75 6.40 -4.04
CA ILE A 277 -20.47 6.13 -4.69
C ILE A 277 -19.81 4.95 -4.00
N THR A 278 -19.12 4.12 -4.78
CA THR A 278 -18.32 3.02 -4.27
C THR A 278 -16.87 3.24 -4.68
N ILE A 279 -15.97 3.20 -3.71
CA ILE A 279 -14.52 3.26 -3.91
C ILE A 279 -13.94 1.96 -3.37
N GLN A 280 -13.16 1.28 -4.20
CA GLN A 280 -12.49 0.03 -3.81
C GLN A 280 -10.98 0.18 -3.91
N ILE A 281 -10.28 -0.14 -2.82
CA ILE A 281 -8.82 -0.23 -2.77
C ILE A 281 -8.44 -1.70 -2.71
N SER A 282 -7.71 -2.17 -3.70
CA SER A 282 -7.26 -3.56 -3.84
C SER A 282 -5.74 -3.61 -3.76
N PRO A 283 -5.16 -3.86 -2.58
CA PRO A 283 -3.73 -4.08 -2.42
C PRO A 283 -3.31 -5.45 -2.97
N ASN A 284 -2.00 -5.72 -3.07
CA ASN A 284 -1.50 -7.01 -3.57
C ASN A 284 -1.70 -8.17 -2.58
N ILE A 285 -1.81 -7.85 -1.29
CA ILE A 285 -1.95 -8.78 -0.18
C ILE A 285 -3.04 -8.24 0.74
N GLY A 286 -3.90 -9.14 1.19
CA GLY A 286 -5.09 -8.85 1.99
C GLY A 286 -6.33 -8.59 1.14
N SER A 287 -7.49 -8.67 1.78
CA SER A 287 -8.77 -8.44 1.09
C SER A 287 -8.97 -6.95 0.76
N PRO A 288 -9.63 -6.63 -0.37
CA PRO A 288 -9.91 -5.26 -0.76
C PRO A 288 -10.74 -4.50 0.27
N LEU A 289 -10.39 -3.24 0.50
CA LEU A 289 -11.25 -2.30 1.22
C LEU A 289 -12.29 -1.76 0.24
N THR A 290 -13.58 -1.91 0.58
CA THR A 290 -14.70 -1.33 -0.18
C THR A 290 -15.40 -0.29 0.68
N LEU A 291 -15.41 0.95 0.19
CA LEU A 291 -16.12 2.07 0.78
C LEU A 291 -17.36 2.34 -0.06
N SER A 292 -18.53 2.41 0.55
CA SER A 292 -19.77 2.80 -0.12
C SER A 292 -20.42 3.93 0.66
N GLU A 293 -20.37 5.13 0.11
CA GLU A 293 -20.82 6.36 0.77
C GLU A 293 -21.95 7.00 -0.03
N TYR A 294 -23.00 7.43 0.66
CA TYR A 294 -24.06 8.22 0.04
C TYR A 294 -23.69 9.70 0.08
N VAL A 295 -23.50 10.29 -1.10
CA VAL A 295 -23.07 11.69 -1.20
C VAL A 295 -24.28 12.60 -1.13
N TYR A 296 -24.40 13.39 -0.06
CA TYR A 296 -25.39 14.44 0.05
C TYR A 296 -24.90 15.76 -0.55
N GLN A 297 -25.82 16.63 -0.97
CA GLN A 297 -25.47 18.01 -1.33
C GLN A 297 -25.09 18.78 -0.06
N PRO A 298 -23.91 19.40 0.01
CA PRO A 298 -23.57 20.26 1.14
C PRO A 298 -24.46 21.51 1.13
N GLU A 299 -25.06 21.87 2.27
CA GLU A 299 -25.83 23.11 2.46
C GLU A 299 -24.94 24.36 2.58
N GLY A 300 -23.72 24.36 2.02
CA GLY A 300 -22.80 25.50 2.16
C GLY A 300 -21.55 25.45 1.28
N ASN A 301 -20.89 26.61 1.17
CA ASN A 301 -19.58 26.76 0.52
C ASN A 301 -18.53 26.00 1.35
N VAL A 302 -18.02 24.86 0.85
CA VAL A 302 -16.90 24.15 1.47
C VAL A 302 -15.62 24.93 1.18
N THR A 303 -15.16 25.75 2.14
CA THR A 303 -14.03 26.67 1.92
C THR A 303 -12.67 26.06 2.28
N VAL A 304 -12.62 24.97 3.06
CA VAL A 304 -11.35 24.35 3.51
C VAL A 304 -11.51 22.83 3.68
N ILE A 305 -10.53 22.05 3.20
CA ILE A 305 -10.32 20.66 3.60
C ILE A 305 -9.30 20.64 4.74
N GLY A 306 -9.67 20.08 5.89
CA GLY A 306 -8.81 19.98 7.07
C GLY A 306 -9.47 20.59 8.29
#